data_AF-A0A4P6KHP1-F1
#
_entry.id   AF-A0A4P6KHP1-F1
#
_cell.length_a   1.000
_cell.length_b   1.000
_cell.length_c   1.000
_cell.angle_alpha   90.00
_cell.angle_beta   90.00
_cell.angle_gamma   90.00
#
_symmetry.space_group_name_H-M   'P 1'
#
loop_
_entity.id
_entity.type
_entity.pdbx_description
1 polymer ?
#
loop_
_entity_poly.entity_id
_entity_poly.type
_entity_poly.pdbx_seq_one_letter_code
_entity_poly.pdbx_strand_id
1 'polypeptide(L)' 'MSKGSDRDRGRAPEPPSPQARRKQIIVGIVMGAIVGVVLGALTQFWLWLPAGLALGLATGAIMKPPAE' A
#
# COMPACT_ATOMS: atom_id res chain seq x y z
N MET A 1 13.02 43.42 -21.26
CA MET A 1 13.11 41.98 -21.58
C MET A 1 12.70 41.21 -20.33
N SER A 2 11.42 40.88 -20.20
CA SER A 2 10.77 39.57 -20.48
C SER A 2 11.18 38.44 -19.53
N LYS A 3 10.22 38.10 -18.64
CA LYS A 3 9.81 36.76 -18.15
C LYS A 3 10.93 35.82 -17.68
N GLY A 4 11.00 35.40 -16.43
CA GLY A 4 9.90 34.85 -15.64
C GLY A 4 10.03 33.33 -15.61
N SER A 5 10.53 32.78 -14.51
CA SER A 5 10.46 31.34 -14.22
C SER A 5 10.48 31.10 -12.72
N ASP A 6 9.46 31.66 -12.07
CA ASP A 6 8.94 31.31 -10.74
C ASP A 6 8.14 29.99 -10.84
N ARG A 7 8.80 28.88 -11.23
CA ARG A 7 8.09 27.60 -11.50
C ARG A 7 8.64 26.38 -10.74
N ASP A 8 9.18 26.60 -9.55
CA ASP A 8 9.59 25.52 -8.64
C ASP A 8 8.94 25.61 -7.24
N ARG A 9 7.74 26.19 -7.16
CA ARG A 9 6.92 26.16 -5.95
C ARG A 9 5.75 25.22 -6.12
N GLY A 10 5.88 24.03 -5.53
CA GLY A 10 4.75 23.32 -4.94
C GLY A 10 3.85 22.54 -5.89
N ARG A 11 4.40 21.56 -6.63
CA ARG A 11 3.54 20.45 -7.08
C ARG A 11 3.23 19.59 -5.86
N ALA A 12 2.11 19.87 -5.21
CA ALA A 12 1.54 18.97 -4.21
C ALA A 12 1.52 17.55 -4.82
N PRO A 13 1.90 16.49 -4.07
CA PRO A 13 1.86 15.13 -4.59
C PRO A 13 0.46 14.89 -5.13
N GLU A 14 0.37 14.69 -6.44
CA GLU A 14 -0.92 14.45 -7.10
C GLU A 14 -1.55 13.26 -6.37
N PRO A 15 -2.75 13.43 -5.77
CA PRO A 15 -3.32 12.37 -4.95
C PRO A 15 -3.41 11.12 -5.82
N PRO A 16 -2.90 9.99 -5.32
CA PRO A 16 -2.78 8.78 -6.11
C PRO A 16 -4.14 8.41 -6.70
N SER A 17 -4.14 7.95 -7.95
CA SER A 17 -5.38 7.61 -8.63
C SER A 17 -6.17 6.57 -7.82
N PRO A 18 -7.52 6.62 -7.83
CA PRO A 18 -8.34 5.64 -7.12
C PRO A 18 -8.04 4.18 -7.52
N GLN A 19 -7.54 3.95 -8.74
CA GLN A 19 -7.10 2.63 -9.21
C GLN A 19 -5.82 2.16 -8.53
N ALA A 20 -4.81 3.04 -8.39
CA ALA A 20 -3.57 2.72 -7.68
C ALA A 20 -3.85 2.36 -6.21
N ARG A 21 -4.77 3.09 -5.56
CA ARG A 21 -5.22 2.79 -4.19
C ARG A 21 -5.87 1.41 -4.07
N ARG A 22 -6.75 1.04 -5.01
CA ARG A 22 -7.36 -0.30 -5.04
C ARG A 22 -6.32 -1.39 -5.25
N LYS A 23 -5.39 -1.19 -6.19
CA LYS A 23 -4.30 -2.15 -6.45
C LYS A 23 -3.43 -2.36 -5.22
N GLN A 24 -3.13 -1.31 -4.47
CA GLN A 24 -2.34 -1.41 -3.25
C GLN A 24 -3.05 -2.13 -2.11
N ILE A 25 -4.36 -1.92 -1.94
CA ILE A 25 -5.16 -2.69 -0.98
C ILE A 25 -5.13 -4.17 -1.35
N ILE A 26 -5.32 -4.51 -2.64
CA ILE A 26 -5.26 -5.89 -3.12
C ILE A 26 -3.88 -6.51 -2.84
N VAL A 27 -2.79 -5.80 -3.17
CA VAL A 27 -1.43 -6.26 -2.89
C VAL A 27 -1.20 -6.46 -1.39
N GLY A 28 -1.68 -5.54 -0.55
CA GLY A 28 -1.63 -5.66 0.90
C GLY A 28 -2.34 -6.91 1.40
N ILE A 29 -3.56 -7.16 0.95
CA ILE A 29 -4.34 -8.37 1.29
C ILE A 29 -3.58 -9.64 0.87
N VAL A 30 -3.07 -9.69 -0.36
CA VAL A 30 -2.36 -10.87 -0.89
C VAL A 30 -1.11 -11.14 -0.08
N MET A 31 -0.30 -10.12 0.19
CA MET A 31 0.92 -10.27 1.00
C MET A 31 0.58 -10.70 2.43
N GLY A 32 -0.46 -10.10 3.02
CA GLY A 32 -0.96 -10.47 4.34
C GLY A 32 -1.42 -11.94 4.41
N ALA A 33 -2.15 -12.40 3.39
CA ALA A 33 -2.59 -13.78 3.28
C ALA A 33 -1.38 -14.74 3.17
N ILE A 34 -0.41 -14.44 2.31
CA ILE A 34 0.80 -15.26 2.14
C ILE A 34 1.54 -15.39 3.47
N VAL A 35 1.83 -14.27 4.14
CA VAL A 35 2.53 -14.28 5.44
C VAL A 35 1.72 -15.04 6.48
N GLY A 36 0.41 -14.82 6.55
CA GLY A 36 -0.48 -15.51 7.49
C GLY A 36 -0.53 -17.02 7.27
N VAL A 37 -0.55 -17.48 6.01
CA VAL A 37 -0.48 -18.90 5.66
C VAL A 37 0.88 -19.49 6.03
N VAL A 38 1.99 -18.81 5.70
CA VAL A 38 3.34 -19.29 6.01
C VAL A 38 3.53 -19.42 7.52
N LEU A 39 3.16 -18.40 8.30
CA LEU A 39 3.23 -18.46 9.76
C LEU A 39 2.29 -19.53 10.32
N GLY A 40 1.05 -19.60 9.83
CA GLY A 40 0.08 -20.60 10.26
C GLY A 40 0.55 -22.03 10.01
N ALA A 41 1.21 -22.29 8.87
CA ALA A 41 1.80 -23.57 8.54
C ALA A 41 2.99 -23.90 9.44
N LEU A 42 3.89 -22.94 9.70
CA LEU A 42 5.07 -23.14 10.53
C LEU A 42 4.73 -23.35 12.01
N THR A 43 3.78 -22.60 12.55
CA THR A 43 3.41 -22.68 13.98
C THR A 43 2.20 -23.57 14.25
N GLN A 44 1.62 -24.21 13.23
CA GLN A 44 0.36 -24.96 13.29
C GLN A 44 -0.82 -24.18 13.91
N PHE A 45 -0.77 -22.84 13.84
CA PHE A 45 -1.75 -21.95 14.45
C PHE A 45 -2.43 -21.09 13.40
N TRP A 46 -3.60 -21.52 12.96
CA TRP A 46 -4.30 -20.93 11.81
C TRP A 46 -4.81 -19.50 12.03
N LEU A 47 -4.85 -19.01 13.27
CA LEU A 47 -5.21 -17.62 13.57
C LEU A 47 -4.17 -16.60 13.07
N TRP A 48 -2.98 -17.06 12.63
CA TRP A 48 -2.06 -16.22 11.88
C TRP A 48 -2.62 -15.75 10.53
N LEU A 49 -3.57 -16.49 9.93
CA LEU A 49 -4.19 -16.10 8.68
C LEU A 49 -5.03 -14.80 8.81
N PRO A 50 -6.01 -14.69 9.72
CA PRO A 50 -6.73 -13.43 9.92
C PRO A 50 -5.83 -12.30 10.41
N ALA A 51 -4.82 -12.59 11.23
CA ALA A 51 -3.83 -11.58 11.65
C ALA A 51 -3.00 -11.05 10.47
N GLY A 52 -2.54 -11.95 9.59
CA GLY A 52 -1.84 -11.61 8.36
C GLY A 52 -2.69 -10.77 7.42
N LEU A 53 -3.97 -11.12 7.23
CA LEU A 53 -4.92 -10.33 6.45
C LEU A 53 -5.12 -8.93 7.04
N ALA A 54 -5.28 -8.81 8.36
CA ALA A 54 -5.43 -7.51 9.03
C ALA A 54 -4.18 -6.64 8.86
N LEU A 55 -2.99 -7.22 9.03
CA LEU A 55 -1.72 -6.54 8.81
C LEU A 55 -1.56 -6.10 7.35
N GLY A 56 -1.91 -6.98 6.41
CA GLY A 56 -1.85 -6.71 4.97
C GLY A 56 -2.79 -5.57 4.55
N LEU A 57 -4.02 -5.57 5.07
CA LEU A 57 -4.99 -4.49 4.88
C LEU A 57 -4.49 -3.17 5.46
N ALA A 58 -4.02 -3.16 6.71
CA ALA A 58 -3.48 -1.96 7.35
C ALA A 58 -2.31 -1.40 6.55
N THR A 59 -1.41 -2.28 6.12
CA THR A 59 -0.25 -1.93 5.30
C THR A 59 -0.67 -1.36 3.94
N GLY A 60 -1.59 -2.02 3.23
CA GLY A 60 -2.11 -1.58 1.93
C GLY A 60 -2.94 -0.30 2.00
N ALA A 61 -3.52 0.02 3.16
CA ALA A 61 -4.28 1.25 3.38
C ALA A 61 -3.40 2.44 3.78
N ILE A 62 -2.28 2.19 4.49
CA ILE A 62 -1.38 3.24 5.02
C ILE A 62 -0.28 3.59 4.02
N MET A 63 0.29 2.60 3.32
CA MET A 63 1.35 2.90 2.36
C MET A 63 0.81 3.82 1.27
N LYS A 64 1.56 4.88 0.97
CA LYS A 64 1.25 5.74 -0.17
C LYS A 64 1.38 4.87 -1.43
N PRO A 65 0.42 4.89 -2.37
CA PRO A 65 0.55 4.22 -3.65
C PRO A 65 1.85 4.71 -4.28
N PRO A 66 2.74 3.80 -4.74
CA PRO A 66 3.93 4.23 -5.45
C PRO A 66 3.46 5.11 -6.61
N ALA A 67 3.96 6.35 -6.62
CA ALA A 67 3.73 7.27 -7.71
C ALA A 67 4.31 6.62 -8.97
N GLU A 68 3.49 6.53 -10.01
CA GLU A 68 4.00 6.49 -11.39
C GLU A 68 4.45 7.89 -11.77
#